data_AF-A0A3Q3JLQ8-F1
#
_entry.id   AF-A0A3Q3JLQ8-F1
#
_cell.length_a   1.000
_cell.length_b   1.000
_cell.length_c   1.000
_cell.angle_alpha   90.00
_cell.angle_beta   90.00
_cell.angle_gamma   90.00
#
_symmetry.space_group_name_H-M   'P 1'
#
loop_
_entity.id
_entity.type
_entity.pdbx_description
1 polymer ?
#
loop_
_entity_poly.entity_id
_entity_poly.type
_entity_poly.pdbx_seq_one_letter_code
_entity_poly.pdbx_strand_id
1 'polypeptide(L)'
;MSSNSFRATVLNRFRGHVPWVKPRRSDLDFLLIRPSRHLHCFVMDPSDHMATINHNMEAVALNDDAAPEGSAKEQNTSAVDLLRMKQQMYNQCFEIKVQLQAGKIKESRSTSEPERHLPACVNNLERVRTDYFNSTLILHRMQMWHAIREKLKQNDSQADALIDVGDRCMASCSRINQLQNESRALQDEIREIQKKRLEMKRLTHEKLKEVEELMSKKEHPDIEKYKAALAKGQENLEKYKKLTVITQNVLRGILLACQINWLDDPKLRDIAMTLDEFPIPD
;
A
#
# COMPACT_ATOMS: atom_id res chain seq x y z
N MET A 1 -47.22 14.63 3.11
CA MET A 1 -46.42 15.87 2.96
C MET A 1 -45.17 15.72 3.81
N SER A 2 -43.93 15.89 3.39
CA SER A 2 -43.23 15.75 2.12
C SER A 2 -41.79 15.50 2.54
N SER A 3 -41.23 14.35 2.18
CA SER A 3 -39.87 13.93 2.54
C SER A 3 -38.79 14.56 1.64
N ASN A 4 -39.10 15.69 0.99
CA ASN A 4 -38.26 16.29 -0.05
C ASN A 4 -37.43 17.51 0.42
N SER A 5 -37.45 17.87 1.71
CA SER A 5 -36.73 19.08 2.15
C SER A 5 -35.27 18.86 2.56
N PHE A 6 -34.79 17.61 2.70
CA PHE A 6 -33.41 17.37 3.19
C PHE A 6 -32.39 17.03 2.08
N ARG A 7 -32.84 16.82 0.83
CA ARG A 7 -31.95 16.53 -0.31
C ARG A 7 -31.44 17.77 -1.04
N ALA A 8 -31.92 18.97 -0.71
CA ALA A 8 -31.59 20.20 -1.43
C ALA A 8 -30.33 20.94 -0.93
N THR A 9 -29.76 20.57 0.24
CA THR A 9 -28.69 21.38 0.86
C THR A 9 -27.27 20.90 0.55
N VAL A 10 -27.09 19.71 -0.05
CA VAL A 10 -25.73 19.17 -0.33
C VAL A 10 -25.30 19.34 -1.80
N LEU A 11 -26.22 19.69 -2.71
CA LEU A 11 -25.92 19.73 -4.15
C LEU A 11 -25.50 21.11 -4.73
N ASN A 12 -25.36 22.16 -3.91
CA ASN A 12 -25.16 23.52 -4.41
C ASN A 12 -23.79 24.16 -4.09
N ARG A 13 -22.74 23.37 -3.82
CA ARG A 13 -21.41 23.92 -3.46
C ARG A 13 -20.25 23.57 -4.40
N PHE A 14 -20.52 23.12 -5.63
CA PHE A 14 -19.47 22.92 -6.64
C PHE A 14 -19.90 23.43 -8.02
N ARG A 15 -20.26 24.73 -8.09
CA ARG A 15 -20.18 25.51 -9.33
C ARG A 15 -19.34 26.74 -9.03
N GLY A 16 -18.03 26.60 -9.20
CA GLY A 16 -17.07 27.68 -9.13
C GLY A 16 -15.84 27.29 -9.94
N HIS A 17 -15.56 28.06 -10.98
CA HIS A 17 -14.40 27.94 -11.86
C HIS A 17 -13.09 27.84 -11.08
N VAL A 18 -12.28 26.82 -11.38
CA VAL A 18 -10.84 26.82 -11.05
C VAL A 18 -10.08 26.36 -12.31
N PRO A 19 -8.98 27.01 -12.71
CA PRO A 19 -8.28 26.71 -13.96
C PRO A 19 -7.59 25.34 -13.89
N TRP A 20 -7.60 24.61 -15.01
CA TRP A 20 -6.80 23.40 -15.21
C TRP A 20 -5.30 23.73 -15.13
N VAL A 21 -4.67 23.43 -14.01
CA VAL A 21 -3.21 23.39 -13.89
C VAL A 21 -2.74 21.96 -14.15
N LYS A 22 -1.89 21.76 -15.17
CA LYS A 22 -1.24 20.47 -15.46
C LYS A 22 -0.41 20.01 -14.24
N PRO A 23 -0.54 18.77 -13.75
CA PRO A 23 0.33 18.26 -12.70
C PRO A 23 1.74 18.02 -13.27
N ARG A 24 2.77 18.45 -12.54
CA ARG A 24 4.17 18.09 -12.83
C ARG A 24 4.39 16.63 -12.43
N ARG A 25 5.31 15.97 -13.14
CA ARG A 25 5.67 14.54 -13.05
C ARG A 25 6.18 14.04 -11.68
N SER A 26 6.16 14.86 -10.63
CA SER A 26 6.68 14.55 -9.30
C SER A 26 5.59 14.27 -8.24
N ASP A 27 4.29 14.35 -8.59
CA ASP A 27 3.19 14.12 -7.62
C ASP A 27 2.64 12.67 -7.62
N LEU A 28 3.28 11.75 -8.35
CA LEU A 28 2.81 10.35 -8.48
C LEU A 28 3.30 9.40 -7.37
N ASP A 29 4.17 9.86 -6.47
CA ASP A 29 4.76 9.00 -5.43
C ASP A 29 4.06 9.06 -4.06
N PHE A 30 2.97 9.82 -3.90
CA PHE A 30 2.34 10.04 -2.58
C PHE A 30 1.08 9.22 -2.27
N LEU A 31 0.73 8.19 -3.06
CA LEU A 31 -0.51 7.42 -2.87
C LEU A 31 -0.33 5.91 -2.77
N LEU A 32 0.83 5.45 -2.30
CA LEU A 32 0.99 4.09 -1.75
C LEU A 32 0.71 4.11 -0.25
N ILE A 33 -0.57 4.14 0.11
CA ILE A 33 -1.01 3.81 1.46
C ILE A 33 -0.75 2.32 1.66
N ARG A 34 0.34 1.99 2.35
CA ARG A 34 0.64 0.63 2.83
C ARG A 34 -0.54 0.10 3.63
N PRO A 35 -0.94 -1.18 3.46
CA PRO A 35 -1.94 -1.78 4.34
C PRO A 35 -1.32 -1.95 5.73
N SER A 36 -1.89 -1.24 6.71
CA SER A 36 -1.53 -1.33 8.11
C SER A 36 -1.84 -2.72 8.63
N ARG A 37 -0.83 -3.59 8.70
CA ARG A 37 -0.90 -4.88 9.40
C ARG A 37 -0.62 -4.66 10.87
N HIS A 38 -1.55 -4.07 11.63
CA HIS A 38 -1.47 -4.02 13.10
C HIS A 38 -2.87 -4.26 13.66
N LEU A 39 -3.31 -5.52 13.66
CA LEU A 39 -4.20 -5.99 14.72
C LEU A 39 -3.29 -6.23 15.92
N HIS A 40 -3.20 -5.21 16.76
CA HIS A 40 -2.50 -5.26 18.02
C HIS A 40 -3.23 -6.27 18.91
N CYS A 41 -2.69 -7.48 19.05
CA CYS A 41 -2.96 -8.27 20.24
C CYS A 41 -2.54 -7.39 21.43
N PHE A 42 -3.44 -7.20 22.40
CA PHE A 42 -3.05 -6.66 23.71
C PHE A 42 -2.07 -7.66 24.32
N VAL A 43 -0.77 -7.39 24.17
CA VAL A 43 0.27 -8.02 24.97
C VAL A 43 0.21 -7.32 26.32
N MET A 44 -0.28 -8.03 27.33
CA MET A 44 -0.16 -7.60 28.72
C MET A 44 1.29 -7.86 29.11
N ASP A 45 2.05 -6.79 29.37
CA ASP A 45 3.40 -6.86 29.91
C ASP A 45 3.34 -7.32 31.38
N PRO A 46 4.02 -8.42 31.78
CA PRO A 46 4.25 -8.73 33.17
C PRO A 46 5.71 -8.40 33.49
N SER A 47 6.01 -7.12 33.73
CA SER A 47 7.14 -6.76 34.59
C SER A 47 6.64 -6.52 36.00
N ASP A 48 7.45 -6.95 36.95
CA ASP A 48 7.37 -6.71 38.41
C ASP A 48 6.61 -7.75 39.23
N HIS A 49 7.20 -8.96 39.34
CA HIS A 49 7.22 -9.67 40.62
C HIS A 49 8.35 -10.71 40.66
N MET A 50 9.57 -10.27 40.96
CA MET A 50 10.63 -11.14 41.50
C MET A 50 10.91 -10.71 42.94
N ALA A 51 10.09 -11.22 43.86
CA ALA A 51 10.34 -11.12 45.29
C ALA A 51 10.94 -12.45 45.78
N THR A 52 12.25 -12.39 46.06
CA THR A 52 12.96 -13.04 47.16
C THR A 52 12.32 -14.28 47.81
N ILE A 53 12.90 -15.46 47.58
CA ILE A 53 12.79 -16.59 48.51
C ILE A 53 14.19 -17.18 48.72
N ASN A 54 14.78 -16.81 49.85
CA ASN A 54 15.93 -17.50 50.47
C ASN A 54 15.45 -18.85 51.01
N HIS A 55 16.14 -19.94 50.65
CA HIS A 55 16.00 -21.21 51.35
C HIS A 55 17.18 -21.38 52.33
N ASN A 56 16.89 -21.15 53.61
CA ASN A 56 17.63 -21.74 54.72
C ASN A 56 17.11 -23.16 54.93
N MET A 57 18.00 -24.15 54.92
CA MET A 57 17.67 -25.52 55.30
C MET A 57 18.46 -25.85 56.57
N GLU A 58 17.72 -25.98 57.66
CA GLU A 58 18.18 -26.27 59.02
C GLU A 58 18.45 -27.78 59.12
N ALA A 59 19.66 -28.13 59.58
CA ALA A 59 20.09 -29.51 59.80
C ALA A 59 19.76 -29.94 61.22
N VAL A 60 19.00 -31.03 61.37
CA VAL A 60 18.79 -31.72 62.64
C VAL A 60 19.65 -32.99 62.66
N ALA A 61 20.50 -33.08 63.67
CA ALA A 61 21.41 -34.20 63.94
C ALA A 61 20.75 -35.26 64.83
N LEU A 62 21.08 -36.54 64.61
CA LEU A 62 21.11 -37.60 65.64
C LEU A 62 22.16 -38.68 65.30
N ASN A 63 23.29 -38.60 66.02
CA ASN A 63 24.12 -39.61 66.74
C ASN A 63 24.72 -40.89 66.09
N ASP A 64 26.05 -40.99 66.29
CA ASP A 64 26.94 -42.08 66.79
C ASP A 64 26.78 -43.52 66.22
N ASP A 65 27.82 -44.30 65.87
CA ASP A 65 29.16 -44.46 66.47
C ASP A 65 30.12 -45.29 65.56
N ALA A 66 31.43 -45.27 65.90
CA ALA A 66 32.55 -46.17 65.53
C ALA A 66 33.41 -45.92 64.24
N ALA A 67 34.71 -45.64 64.50
CA ALA A 67 35.85 -45.55 63.56
C ALA A 67 36.83 -46.75 63.78
N PRO A 68 38.13 -46.79 63.35
CA PRO A 68 38.89 -46.13 62.25
C PRO A 68 39.88 -47.10 61.52
N GLU A 69 40.84 -46.51 60.74
CA GLU A 69 42.17 -46.98 60.26
C GLU A 69 42.28 -47.08 58.72
N GLY A 70 43.14 -46.35 57.99
CA GLY A 70 44.56 -45.99 58.20
C GLY A 70 45.42 -47.10 57.57
N SER A 71 46.21 -46.93 56.49
CA SER A 71 47.25 -45.94 56.23
C SER A 71 47.75 -46.04 54.78
N ALA A 72 48.37 -44.95 54.32
CA ALA A 72 48.90 -44.72 52.98
C ALA A 72 50.18 -45.52 52.65
N LYS A 73 50.40 -45.74 51.35
CA LYS A 73 51.76 -45.93 50.79
C LYS A 73 51.91 -45.17 49.47
N GLU A 74 52.80 -44.19 49.52
CA GLU A 74 53.26 -43.30 48.44
C GLU A 74 53.80 -44.05 47.22
N GLN A 75 53.47 -43.59 46.02
CA GLN A 75 54.31 -43.74 44.83
C GLN A 75 54.77 -42.35 44.41
N ASN A 76 56.04 -42.06 44.67
CA ASN A 76 56.71 -40.81 44.31
C ASN A 76 56.89 -40.72 42.78
N THR A 77 56.16 -39.82 42.13
CA THR A 77 56.46 -39.36 40.77
C THR A 77 57.85 -38.72 40.77
N SER A 78 58.83 -39.33 40.10
CA SER A 78 60.21 -38.84 40.09
C SER A 78 60.29 -37.42 39.50
N ALA A 79 61.23 -36.59 39.96
CA ALA A 79 61.42 -35.23 39.43
C ALA A 79 61.62 -35.20 37.89
N VAL A 80 62.16 -36.29 37.32
CA VAL A 80 62.30 -36.47 35.88
C VAL A 80 60.94 -36.65 35.19
N ASP A 81 60.00 -37.34 35.82
CA ASP A 81 58.64 -37.52 35.31
C ASP A 81 57.86 -36.20 35.29
N LEU A 82 58.03 -35.38 36.32
CA LEU A 82 57.46 -34.03 36.37
C LEU A 82 58.02 -33.13 35.26
N LEU A 83 59.32 -33.17 34.99
CA LEU A 83 59.93 -32.43 33.88
C LEU A 83 59.43 -32.91 32.52
N ARG A 84 59.29 -34.23 32.34
CA ARG A 84 58.72 -34.82 31.12
C ARG A 84 57.26 -34.41 30.92
N MET A 85 56.46 -34.44 31.98
CA MET A 85 55.05 -34.04 31.94
C MET A 85 54.90 -32.56 31.62
N LYS A 86 55.75 -31.70 32.21
CA LYS A 86 55.82 -30.26 31.87
C LYS A 86 56.13 -30.05 30.40
N GLN A 87 57.10 -30.77 29.84
CA GLN A 87 57.44 -30.65 28.42
C GLN A 87 56.31 -31.14 27.51
N GLN A 88 55.65 -32.24 27.87
CA GLN A 88 54.51 -32.77 27.13
C GLN A 88 53.33 -31.79 27.12
N MET A 89 52.98 -31.22 28.29
CA MET A 89 51.94 -30.20 28.40
C MET A 89 52.29 -28.95 27.60
N TYR A 90 53.55 -28.51 27.63
CA TYR A 90 54.00 -27.37 26.84
C TYR A 90 53.81 -27.62 25.34
N ASN A 91 54.22 -28.81 24.86
CA ASN A 91 54.06 -29.18 23.46
C ASN A 91 52.59 -29.28 23.05
N GLN A 92 51.74 -29.85 23.91
CA GLN A 92 50.29 -29.93 23.66
C GLN A 92 49.64 -28.55 23.58
N CYS A 93 49.96 -27.65 24.52
CA CYS A 93 49.48 -26.26 24.48
C CYS A 93 49.96 -25.52 23.23
N PHE A 94 51.19 -25.78 22.80
CA PHE A 94 51.74 -25.21 21.58
C PHE A 94 51.00 -25.73 20.33
N GLU A 95 50.78 -27.04 20.22
CA GLU A 95 50.03 -27.65 19.11
C GLU A 95 48.59 -27.12 19.04
N ILE A 96 47.90 -27.02 20.17
CA ILE A 96 46.54 -26.45 20.24
C ILE A 96 46.56 -24.99 19.77
N LYS A 97 47.55 -24.19 20.18
CA LYS A 97 47.69 -22.80 19.75
C LYS A 97 47.92 -22.70 18.24
N VAL A 98 48.76 -23.56 17.68
CA VAL A 98 48.99 -23.63 16.22
C VAL A 98 47.71 -24.06 15.50
N GLN A 99 46.97 -25.05 16.00
CA GLN A 99 45.71 -25.49 15.42
C GLN A 99 44.62 -24.41 15.50
N LEU A 100 44.55 -23.63 16.58
CA LEU A 100 43.63 -22.49 16.67
C LEU A 100 44.01 -21.38 15.69
N GLN A 101 45.30 -21.10 15.52
CA GLN A 101 45.77 -20.09 14.56
C GLN A 101 45.61 -20.56 13.10
N ALA A 102 45.87 -21.82 12.81
CA ALA A 102 45.60 -22.44 11.51
C ALA A 102 44.10 -22.61 11.25
N GLY A 103 43.32 -22.86 12.30
CA GLY A 103 41.85 -22.95 12.31
C GLY A 103 41.19 -21.61 12.00
N LYS A 104 41.72 -20.49 12.52
CA LYS A 104 41.29 -19.13 12.16
C LYS A 104 41.49 -18.78 10.68
N ILE A 105 42.43 -19.45 9.98
CA ILE A 105 42.60 -19.29 8.52
C ILE A 105 41.56 -20.14 7.75
N LYS A 106 41.01 -21.20 8.35
CA LYS A 106 39.90 -22.01 7.81
C LYS A 106 38.52 -21.54 8.22
N GLU A 107 38.40 -20.65 9.21
CA GLU A 107 37.16 -20.01 9.68
C GLU A 107 36.70 -18.87 8.74
N SER A 108 36.83 -19.09 7.43
CA SER A 108 36.28 -18.25 6.36
C SER A 108 35.48 -19.07 5.34
N ARG A 109 35.00 -20.26 5.75
CA ARG A 109 34.08 -21.05 4.92
C ARG A 109 33.10 -21.88 5.76
N SER A 110 31.95 -21.26 6.01
CA SER A 110 30.58 -21.82 5.92
C SER A 110 29.73 -21.21 7.02
N THR A 111 28.89 -20.22 6.67
CA THR A 111 27.68 -19.94 7.43
C THR A 111 26.86 -21.22 7.43
N SER A 112 27.00 -21.94 8.53
CA SER A 112 26.42 -23.25 8.76
C SER A 112 24.89 -23.15 8.66
N GLU A 113 24.31 -24.09 7.94
CA GLU A 113 22.90 -24.53 7.90
C GLU A 113 21.98 -24.12 9.08
N PRO A 114 22.39 -24.17 10.38
CA PRO A 114 21.62 -23.66 11.52
C PRO A 114 21.11 -22.21 11.41
N GLU A 115 21.81 -21.30 10.71
CA GLU A 115 21.39 -19.89 10.63
C GLU A 115 20.14 -19.69 9.73
N ARG A 116 19.97 -20.57 8.72
CA ARG A 116 18.78 -20.56 7.84
C ARG A 116 17.53 -21.14 8.50
N HIS A 117 17.69 -22.05 9.47
CA HIS A 117 16.59 -22.66 10.21
C HIS A 117 16.19 -21.87 11.47
N LEU A 118 17.00 -20.90 11.88
CA LEU A 118 16.76 -20.09 13.07
C LEU A 118 15.43 -19.30 13.01
N PRO A 119 15.05 -18.62 11.91
CA PRO A 119 13.73 -17.97 11.83
C PRO A 119 12.57 -18.95 11.93
N ALA A 120 12.69 -20.14 11.35
CA ALA A 120 11.66 -21.17 11.43
C ALA A 120 11.55 -21.74 12.86
N CYS A 121 12.68 -21.92 13.55
CA CYS A 121 12.73 -22.35 14.95
C CYS A 121 12.09 -21.30 15.87
N VAL A 122 12.42 -20.01 15.69
CA VAL A 122 11.82 -18.91 16.46
C VAL A 122 10.31 -18.83 16.22
N ASN A 123 9.85 -18.89 14.98
CA ASN A 123 8.42 -18.89 14.66
C ASN A 123 7.70 -20.10 15.29
N ASN A 124 8.32 -21.29 15.26
CA ASN A 124 7.76 -22.48 15.89
C ASN A 124 7.70 -22.34 17.42
N LEU A 125 8.75 -21.77 18.04
CA LEU A 125 8.78 -21.49 19.47
C LEU A 125 7.68 -20.50 19.87
N GLU A 126 7.52 -19.40 19.11
CA GLU A 126 6.47 -18.41 19.34
C GLU A 126 5.08 -19.00 19.20
N ARG A 127 4.87 -19.89 18.20
CA ARG A 127 3.61 -20.62 18.03
C ARG A 127 3.33 -21.52 19.24
N VAL A 128 4.28 -22.39 19.61
CA VAL A 128 4.12 -23.30 20.76
C VAL A 128 3.89 -22.52 22.06
N ARG A 129 4.60 -21.40 22.25
CA ARG A 129 4.41 -20.50 23.39
C ARG A 129 2.98 -19.93 23.40
N THR A 130 2.48 -19.47 22.26
CA THR A 130 1.11 -18.96 22.11
C THR A 130 0.09 -20.05 22.41
N ASP A 131 0.29 -21.26 21.88
CA ASP A 131 -0.58 -22.41 22.11
C ASP A 131 -0.63 -22.82 23.58
N TYR A 132 0.53 -22.82 24.26
CA TYR A 132 0.63 -23.08 25.69
C TYR A 132 -0.12 -22.04 26.52
N PHE A 133 0.06 -20.75 26.23
CA PHE A 133 -0.67 -19.68 26.93
C PHE A 133 -2.17 -19.75 26.69
N ASN A 134 -2.59 -20.01 25.45
CA ASN A 134 -4.01 -20.18 25.12
C ASN A 134 -4.63 -21.35 25.87
N SER A 135 -3.93 -22.49 25.89
CA SER A 135 -4.38 -23.70 26.61
C SER A 135 -4.52 -23.43 28.11
N THR A 136 -3.53 -22.76 28.69
CA THR A 136 -3.53 -22.39 30.12
C THR A 136 -4.68 -21.41 30.45
N LEU A 137 -4.92 -20.42 29.59
CA LEU A 137 -6.01 -19.47 29.76
C LEU A 137 -7.40 -20.13 29.67
N ILE A 138 -7.58 -21.08 28.75
CA ILE A 138 -8.82 -21.86 28.63
C ILE A 138 -9.05 -22.68 29.91
N LEU A 139 -8.01 -23.34 30.42
CA LEU A 139 -8.09 -24.10 31.67
C LEU A 139 -8.49 -23.20 32.85
N HIS A 140 -7.84 -22.06 33.03
CA HIS A 140 -8.19 -21.12 34.10
C HIS A 140 -9.61 -20.59 33.99
N ARG A 141 -10.09 -20.27 32.78
CA ARG A 141 -11.48 -19.87 32.55
C ARG A 141 -12.46 -20.99 32.93
N MET A 142 -12.15 -22.23 32.56
CA MET A 142 -12.97 -23.40 32.90
C MET A 142 -13.04 -23.62 34.42
N GLN A 143 -11.90 -23.52 35.11
CA GLN A 143 -11.81 -23.64 36.57
C GLN A 143 -12.58 -22.52 37.28
N MET A 144 -12.42 -21.27 36.83
CA MET A 144 -13.16 -20.12 37.37
C MET A 144 -14.66 -20.29 37.18
N TRP A 145 -15.09 -20.75 36.00
CA TRP A 145 -16.51 -20.97 35.72
C TRP A 145 -17.10 -22.14 36.51
N HIS A 146 -16.32 -23.18 36.75
CA HIS A 146 -16.67 -24.25 37.69
C HIS A 146 -16.85 -23.70 39.11
N ALA A 147 -15.90 -22.91 39.61
CA ALA A 147 -16.00 -22.32 40.95
C ALA A 147 -17.23 -21.40 41.11
N ILE A 148 -17.54 -20.57 40.11
CA ILE A 148 -18.73 -19.72 40.09
C ILE A 148 -20.01 -20.57 40.09
N ARG A 149 -20.06 -21.63 39.30
CA ARG A 149 -21.19 -22.58 39.27
C ARG A 149 -21.43 -23.21 40.64
N GLU A 150 -20.38 -23.69 41.30
CA GLU A 150 -20.52 -24.29 42.64
C GLU A 150 -20.97 -23.26 43.68
N LYS A 151 -20.54 -21.99 43.55
CA LYS A 151 -21.03 -20.90 44.40
C LYS A 151 -22.51 -20.62 44.19
N LEU A 152 -22.98 -20.57 42.95
CA LEU A 152 -24.40 -20.37 42.65
C LEU A 152 -25.29 -21.49 43.22
N LYS A 153 -24.82 -22.74 43.27
CA LYS A 153 -25.56 -23.85 43.90
C LYS A 153 -25.78 -23.67 45.40
N GLN A 154 -24.87 -22.96 46.08
CA GLN A 154 -24.96 -22.71 47.53
C GLN A 154 -26.12 -21.77 47.88
N ASN A 155 -26.73 -21.07 46.91
CA ASN A 155 -27.86 -20.15 47.08
C ASN A 155 -27.66 -19.19 48.27
N ASP A 156 -26.45 -18.67 48.40
CA ASP A 156 -26.11 -17.69 49.42
C ASP A 156 -26.58 -16.27 49.02
N SER A 157 -26.41 -15.31 49.91
CA SER A 157 -26.78 -13.91 49.67
C SER A 157 -26.01 -13.25 48.51
N GLN A 158 -24.99 -13.90 47.94
CA GLN A 158 -24.21 -13.39 46.81
C GLN A 158 -24.65 -14.01 45.46
N ALA A 159 -25.51 -15.03 45.46
CA ALA A 159 -25.93 -15.72 44.25
C ALA A 159 -26.63 -14.79 43.25
N ASP A 160 -27.58 -13.96 43.71
CA ASP A 160 -28.29 -13.00 42.85
C ASP A 160 -27.35 -11.97 42.22
N ALA A 161 -26.36 -11.49 42.98
CA ALA A 161 -25.36 -10.55 42.49
C ALA A 161 -24.46 -11.19 41.42
N LEU A 162 -24.09 -12.47 41.57
CA LEU A 162 -23.32 -13.21 40.57
C LEU A 162 -24.12 -13.45 39.27
N ILE A 163 -25.42 -13.71 39.37
CA ILE A 163 -26.31 -13.84 38.21
C ILE A 163 -26.37 -12.52 37.45
N ASP A 164 -26.61 -11.40 38.14
CA ASP A 164 -26.65 -10.07 37.53
C ASP A 164 -25.32 -9.68 36.85
N VAL A 165 -24.17 -10.00 37.46
CA VAL A 165 -22.86 -9.84 36.83
C VAL A 165 -22.75 -10.70 35.56
N GLY A 166 -23.23 -11.94 35.61
CA GLY A 166 -23.27 -12.86 34.47
C GLY A 166 -24.08 -12.30 33.30
N ASP A 167 -25.28 -11.78 33.59
CA ASP A 167 -26.17 -11.19 32.59
C ASP A 167 -25.56 -9.94 31.94
N ARG A 168 -24.96 -9.06 32.76
CA ARG A 168 -24.23 -7.88 32.24
C ARG A 168 -23.03 -8.27 31.38
N CYS A 169 -22.30 -9.31 31.76
CA CYS A 169 -21.21 -9.87 30.96
C CYS A 169 -21.73 -10.41 29.62
N MET A 170 -22.82 -11.18 29.61
CA MET A 170 -23.43 -11.71 28.38
C MET A 170 -23.92 -10.60 27.45
N ALA A 171 -24.58 -9.57 28.00
CA ALA A 171 -25.03 -8.41 27.23
C ALA A 171 -23.85 -7.67 26.60
N SER A 172 -22.77 -7.48 27.36
CA SER A 172 -21.53 -6.85 26.88
C SER A 172 -20.87 -7.65 25.77
N CYS A 173 -20.73 -8.97 25.95
CA CYS A 173 -20.19 -9.89 24.94
C CYS A 173 -21.03 -9.89 23.66
N SER A 174 -22.36 -9.87 23.78
CA SER A 174 -23.28 -9.79 22.64
C SER A 174 -23.07 -8.50 21.85
N ARG A 175 -22.91 -7.36 22.55
CA ARG A 175 -22.63 -6.06 21.92
C ARG A 175 -21.25 -6.03 21.25
N ILE A 176 -20.23 -6.59 21.88
CA ILE A 176 -18.89 -6.72 21.29
C ILE A 176 -18.96 -7.55 20.00
N ASN A 177 -19.65 -8.69 20.02
CA ASN A 177 -19.81 -9.54 18.85
C ASN A 177 -20.55 -8.83 17.72
N GLN A 178 -21.60 -8.08 18.04
CA GLN A 178 -22.33 -7.27 17.07
C GLN A 178 -21.40 -6.25 16.40
N LEU A 179 -20.68 -5.44 17.17
CA LEU A 179 -19.75 -4.43 16.65
C LEU A 179 -18.64 -5.06 15.81
N GLN A 180 -18.14 -6.22 16.21
CA GLN A 180 -17.15 -6.97 15.42
C GLN A 180 -17.71 -7.46 14.09
N ASN A 181 -18.96 -7.93 14.06
CA ASN A 181 -19.65 -8.33 12.82
C ASN A 181 -19.86 -7.13 11.90
N GLU A 182 -20.35 -6.01 12.44
CA GLU A 182 -20.53 -4.76 11.69
C GLU A 182 -19.19 -4.25 11.13
N SER A 183 -18.12 -4.29 11.93
CA SER A 183 -16.78 -3.92 11.47
C SER A 183 -16.28 -4.83 10.34
N ARG A 184 -16.53 -6.15 10.41
CA ARG A 184 -16.17 -7.08 9.33
C ARG A 184 -16.94 -6.77 8.05
N ALA A 185 -18.24 -6.54 8.15
CA ALA A 185 -19.09 -6.19 7.01
C ALA A 185 -18.64 -4.88 6.33
N LEU A 186 -18.32 -3.84 7.12
CA LEU A 186 -17.78 -2.59 6.59
C LEU A 186 -16.42 -2.78 5.91
N GLN A 187 -15.54 -3.63 6.47
CA GLN A 187 -14.27 -3.96 5.83
C GLN A 187 -14.45 -4.70 4.50
N ASP A 188 -15.44 -5.59 4.40
CA ASP A 188 -15.81 -6.25 3.14
C ASP A 188 -16.32 -5.23 2.11
N GLU A 189 -17.20 -4.31 2.52
CA GLU A 189 -17.71 -3.25 1.65
C GLU A 189 -16.60 -2.34 1.13
N ILE A 190 -15.67 -1.93 2.00
CA ILE A 190 -14.49 -1.14 1.61
C ILE A 190 -13.66 -1.89 0.56
N ARG A 191 -13.42 -3.19 0.76
CA ARG A 191 -12.68 -4.03 -0.21
C ARG A 191 -13.40 -4.10 -1.56
N GLU A 192 -14.71 -4.24 -1.57
CA GLU A 192 -15.50 -4.25 -2.82
C GLU A 192 -15.48 -2.89 -3.53
N ILE A 193 -15.56 -1.78 -2.79
CA ILE A 193 -15.41 -0.43 -3.37
C ILE A 193 -14.03 -0.25 -3.97
N GLN A 194 -12.97 -0.70 -3.29
CA GLN A 194 -11.60 -0.63 -3.80
C GLN A 194 -11.43 -1.45 -5.09
N LYS A 195 -12.00 -2.66 -5.14
CA LYS A 195 -12.03 -3.50 -6.33
C LYS A 195 -12.73 -2.82 -7.51
N LYS A 196 -13.94 -2.27 -7.29
CA LYS A 196 -14.69 -1.51 -8.30
C LYS A 196 -13.94 -0.28 -8.79
N ARG A 197 -13.27 0.44 -7.89
CA ARG A 197 -12.44 1.61 -8.24
C ARG A 197 -11.28 1.20 -9.13
N LEU A 198 -10.60 0.10 -8.83
CA LEU A 198 -9.49 -0.39 -9.65
C LEU A 198 -9.95 -0.79 -11.06
N GLU A 199 -11.09 -1.49 -11.14
CA GLU A 199 -11.67 -1.88 -12.41
C GLU A 199 -12.08 -0.67 -13.27
N MET A 200 -12.69 0.35 -12.65
CA MET A 200 -13.01 1.60 -13.34
C MET A 200 -11.76 2.32 -13.85
N LYS A 201 -10.66 2.33 -13.09
CA LYS A 201 -9.38 2.88 -13.55
C LYS A 201 -8.84 2.13 -14.77
N ARG A 202 -8.91 0.79 -14.76
CA ARG A 202 -8.51 -0.05 -15.90
C ARG A 202 -9.32 0.29 -17.15
N LEU A 203 -10.65 0.31 -17.04
CA LEU A 203 -11.56 0.65 -18.14
C LEU A 203 -11.33 2.06 -18.67
N THR A 204 -11.09 3.04 -17.78
CA THR A 204 -10.79 4.42 -18.18
C THR A 204 -9.51 4.49 -18.99
N HIS A 205 -8.47 3.77 -18.57
CA HIS A 205 -7.20 3.72 -19.30
C HIS A 205 -7.35 3.06 -20.68
N GLU A 206 -8.12 1.97 -20.77
CA GLU A 206 -8.42 1.31 -22.04
C GLU A 206 -9.18 2.22 -23.01
N LYS A 207 -10.19 2.95 -22.51
CA LYS A 207 -10.94 3.90 -23.33
C LYS A 207 -10.11 5.09 -23.76
N LEU A 208 -9.22 5.58 -22.89
CA LEU A 208 -8.28 6.64 -23.26
C LEU A 208 -7.34 6.19 -24.39
N LYS A 209 -6.82 4.95 -24.30
CA LYS A 209 -5.98 4.36 -25.34
C LYS A 209 -6.73 4.20 -26.67
N GLU A 210 -7.97 3.72 -26.63
CA GLU A 210 -8.84 3.61 -27.81
C GLU A 210 -9.05 4.98 -28.49
N VAL A 211 -9.30 6.03 -27.69
CA VAL A 211 -9.44 7.41 -28.20
C VAL A 211 -8.13 7.89 -28.84
N GLU A 212 -6.98 7.66 -28.20
CA GLU A 212 -5.67 8.04 -28.74
C GLU A 212 -5.37 7.32 -30.07
N GLU A 213 -5.64 6.02 -30.16
CA GLU A 213 -5.49 5.25 -31.40
C GLU A 213 -6.41 5.76 -32.52
N LEU A 214 -7.65 6.12 -32.20
CA LEU A 214 -8.59 6.72 -33.17
C LEU A 214 -8.16 8.11 -33.64
N MET A 215 -7.63 8.94 -32.74
CA MET A 215 -7.10 10.26 -33.10
C MET A 215 -5.87 10.15 -34.00
N SER A 216 -4.93 9.26 -33.66
CA SER A 216 -3.74 9.02 -34.47
C SER A 216 -4.08 8.53 -35.89
N LYS A 217 -5.12 7.68 -36.04
CA LYS A 217 -5.62 7.24 -37.36
C LYS A 217 -6.27 8.36 -38.19
N LYS A 218 -6.85 9.39 -37.56
CA LYS A 218 -7.43 10.54 -38.27
C LYS A 218 -6.38 11.57 -38.71
N GLU A 219 -5.19 11.55 -38.12
CA GLU A 219 -4.14 12.55 -38.36
C GLU A 219 -3.31 12.36 -39.65
N HIS A 220 -3.62 11.37 -40.52
CA HIS A 220 -2.95 11.18 -41.82
C HIS A 220 -3.89 10.56 -42.88
N PRO A 221 -3.78 10.81 -44.22
CA PRO A 221 -2.95 11.74 -45.01
C PRO A 221 -3.76 12.83 -45.75
N ASP A 222 -5.03 13.03 -45.40
CA ASP A 222 -5.94 13.85 -46.21
C ASP A 222 -6.03 15.32 -45.77
N ILE A 223 -5.49 15.68 -44.60
CA ILE A 223 -5.44 17.08 -44.15
C ILE A 223 -4.59 17.92 -45.10
N GLU A 224 -3.41 17.43 -45.49
CA GLU A 224 -2.51 18.16 -46.39
C GLU A 224 -3.04 18.21 -47.82
N LYS A 225 -3.71 17.14 -48.29
CA LYS A 225 -4.41 17.16 -49.59
C LYS A 225 -5.56 18.15 -49.61
N TYR A 226 -6.35 18.20 -48.54
CA TYR A 226 -7.46 19.14 -48.41
C TYR A 226 -6.96 20.59 -48.33
N LYS A 227 -5.89 20.86 -47.58
CA LYS A 227 -5.23 22.17 -47.56
C LYS A 227 -4.72 22.58 -48.93
N ALA A 228 -4.06 21.68 -49.66
CA ALA A 228 -3.55 21.96 -51.00
C ALA A 228 -4.70 22.25 -52.00
N ALA A 229 -5.80 21.47 -51.94
CA ALA A 229 -6.98 21.71 -52.75
C ALA A 229 -7.64 23.07 -52.44
N LEU A 230 -7.72 23.43 -51.15
CA LEU A 230 -8.28 24.71 -50.71
C LEU A 230 -7.42 25.89 -51.18
N ALA A 231 -6.09 25.81 -51.04
CA ALA A 231 -5.16 26.84 -51.50
C ALA A 231 -5.25 27.05 -53.02
N LYS A 232 -5.32 25.96 -53.80
CA LYS A 232 -5.51 26.02 -55.25
C LYS A 232 -6.87 26.62 -55.63
N GLY A 233 -7.92 26.29 -54.88
CA GLY A 233 -9.25 26.88 -55.06
C GLY A 233 -9.27 28.39 -54.82
N GLN A 234 -8.59 28.86 -53.78
CA GLN A 234 -8.44 30.29 -53.47
C GLN A 234 -7.63 31.02 -54.55
N GLU A 235 -6.51 30.44 -55.01
CA GLU A 235 -5.71 31.01 -56.10
C GLU A 235 -6.54 31.17 -57.39
N ASN A 236 -7.31 30.16 -57.75
CA ASN A 236 -8.19 30.22 -58.91
C ASN A 236 -9.30 31.27 -58.75
N LEU A 237 -9.91 31.37 -57.56
CA LEU A 237 -10.93 32.37 -57.28
C LEU A 237 -10.38 33.80 -57.46
N GLU A 238 -9.18 34.08 -56.93
CA GLU A 238 -8.54 35.38 -57.08
C GLU A 238 -8.17 35.69 -58.54
N LYS A 239 -7.75 34.68 -59.32
CA LYS A 239 -7.55 34.83 -60.77
C LYS A 239 -8.86 35.21 -61.48
N TYR A 240 -9.96 34.53 -61.19
CA TYR A 240 -11.25 34.83 -61.82
C TYR A 240 -11.80 36.19 -61.39
N LYS A 241 -11.66 36.60 -60.13
CA LYS A 241 -12.02 37.96 -59.68
C LYS A 241 -11.26 39.02 -60.48
N LYS A 242 -9.93 38.91 -60.60
CA LYS A 242 -9.11 39.83 -61.38
C LYS A 242 -9.55 39.89 -62.85
N LEU A 243 -9.83 38.74 -63.46
CA LEU A 243 -10.29 38.67 -64.84
C LEU A 243 -11.66 39.34 -65.02
N THR A 244 -12.59 39.14 -64.09
CA THR A 244 -13.92 39.78 -64.12
C THR A 244 -13.79 41.29 -64.05
N VAL A 245 -12.96 41.82 -63.14
CA VAL A 245 -12.73 43.28 -63.02
C VAL A 245 -12.13 43.85 -64.31
N ILE A 246 -11.11 43.20 -64.88
CA ILE A 246 -10.51 43.64 -66.16
C ILE A 246 -11.56 43.63 -67.27
N THR A 247 -12.35 42.56 -67.37
CA THR A 247 -13.38 42.40 -68.41
C THR A 247 -14.47 43.46 -68.28
N GLN A 248 -14.95 43.71 -67.06
CA GLN A 248 -15.92 44.77 -66.76
C GLN A 248 -15.38 46.15 -67.17
N ASN A 249 -14.12 46.45 -66.83
CA ASN A 249 -13.47 47.72 -67.19
C ASN A 249 -13.32 47.91 -68.70
N VAL A 250 -12.92 46.86 -69.44
CA VAL A 250 -12.81 46.90 -70.91
C VAL A 250 -14.20 47.11 -71.54
N LEU A 251 -15.20 46.34 -71.11
CA LEU A 251 -16.58 46.46 -71.63
C LEU A 251 -17.14 47.87 -71.38
N ARG A 252 -16.92 48.43 -70.19
CA ARG A 252 -17.28 49.81 -69.86
C ARG A 252 -16.60 50.81 -70.79
N GLY A 253 -15.30 50.67 -71.02
CA GLY A 253 -14.55 51.54 -71.94
C GLY A 253 -15.11 51.52 -73.36
N ILE A 254 -15.47 50.33 -73.86
CA ILE A 254 -16.12 50.17 -75.18
C ILE A 254 -17.50 50.83 -75.19
N LEU A 255 -18.35 50.56 -74.19
CA LEU A 255 -19.69 51.14 -74.11
C LEU A 255 -19.68 52.67 -74.05
N LEU A 256 -18.70 53.27 -73.36
CA LEU A 256 -18.55 54.73 -73.31
C LEU A 256 -18.01 55.31 -74.63
N ALA A 257 -17.18 54.56 -75.36
CA ALA A 257 -16.60 55.00 -76.64
C ALA A 257 -17.58 54.83 -77.82
N CYS A 258 -18.43 53.81 -77.78
CA CYS A 258 -19.51 53.62 -78.74
C CYS A 258 -20.63 54.62 -78.42
N GLN A 259 -21.04 55.44 -79.38
CA GLN A 259 -22.16 56.39 -79.26
C GLN A 259 -23.54 55.69 -79.23
N ILE A 260 -23.65 54.60 -78.47
CA ILE A 260 -24.89 53.87 -78.21
C ILE A 260 -25.59 54.58 -77.04
N ASN A 261 -26.92 54.72 -77.09
CA ASN A 261 -27.69 55.34 -76.02
C ASN A 261 -27.84 54.37 -74.82
N TRP A 262 -26.73 54.13 -74.11
CA TRP A 262 -26.64 53.25 -72.95
C TRP A 262 -27.32 53.81 -71.70
N LEU A 263 -27.68 55.10 -71.69
CA LEU A 263 -28.34 55.76 -70.57
C LEU A 263 -29.80 55.32 -70.40
N ASP A 264 -30.48 55.06 -71.53
CA ASP A 264 -31.89 54.68 -71.58
C ASP A 264 -32.13 53.17 -71.39
N ASP A 265 -31.10 52.34 -71.63
CA ASP A 265 -31.15 50.91 -71.29
C ASP A 265 -30.65 50.69 -69.85
N PRO A 266 -31.53 50.31 -68.89
CA PRO A 266 -31.14 50.12 -67.51
C PRO A 266 -30.07 49.03 -67.30
N LYS A 267 -29.96 48.04 -68.20
CA LYS A 267 -28.94 46.98 -68.14
C LYS A 267 -27.58 47.49 -68.58
N LEU A 268 -27.53 48.30 -69.63
CA LEU A 268 -26.28 48.91 -70.09
C LEU A 268 -25.81 50.01 -69.13
N ARG A 269 -26.75 50.77 -68.56
CA ARG A 269 -26.47 51.75 -67.50
C ARG A 269 -25.84 51.09 -66.28
N ASP A 270 -26.33 49.93 -65.85
CA ASP A 270 -25.77 49.18 -64.72
C ASP A 270 -24.32 48.73 -65.01
N ILE A 271 -24.06 48.17 -66.19
CA ILE A 271 -22.70 47.78 -66.62
C ILE A 271 -21.76 48.99 -66.73
N ALA A 272 -22.27 50.16 -67.13
CA ALA A 272 -21.49 51.39 -67.28
C ALA A 272 -21.28 52.17 -65.96
N MET A 273 -22.13 51.98 -64.96
CA MET A 273 -22.13 52.74 -63.69
C MET A 273 -21.65 51.94 -62.48
N THR A 274 -21.77 50.61 -62.51
CA THR A 274 -21.40 49.74 -61.39
C THR A 274 -19.93 49.35 -61.53
N LEU A 275 -19.12 49.72 -60.53
CA LEU A 275 -17.82 49.13 -60.25
C LEU A 275 -18.06 48.13 -59.15
N ASP A 276 -17.95 46.83 -59.44
CA ASP A 276 -17.81 45.89 -58.33
C ASP A 276 -16.43 46.15 -57.71
N GLU A 277 -16.41 46.89 -56.60
CA GLU A 277 -15.23 47.11 -55.77
C GLU A 277 -14.84 45.78 -55.10
N PHE A 278 -14.21 44.90 -55.87
CA PHE A 278 -13.34 43.89 -55.28
C PHE A 278 -11.97 44.54 -55.10
N PRO A 279 -11.55 44.87 -53.87
CA PRO A 279 -10.23 45.46 -53.65
C PRO A 279 -9.19 44.49 -54.19
N ILE A 280 -8.45 44.93 -55.21
CA ILE A 280 -7.28 44.23 -55.71
C ILE A 280 -6.20 44.48 -54.66
N PRO A 281 -5.68 43.46 -53.96
CA PRO A 281 -4.52 43.65 -53.11
C PRO A 281 -3.31 43.95 -54.01
N ASP A 282 -2.61 45.05 -53.70
CA ASP A 282 -1.33 45.44 -54.30
C ASP A 282 -0.27 44.33 -54.19
#